data_AF-A0A0R3XCP6-F1
#
_entry.id   AF-A0A0R3XCP6-F1
#
_cell.length_a   1.000
_cell.length_b   1.000
_cell.length_c   1.000
_cell.angle_alpha   90.00
_cell.angle_beta   90.00
_cell.angle_gamma   90.00
#
_symmetry.space_group_name_H-M   'P 1'
#
loop_
_entity.id
_entity.type
_entity.pdbx_description
1 polymer ?
#
loop_
_entity_poly.entity_id
_entity_poly.type
_entity_poly.pdbx_seq_one_letter_code
_entity_poly.pdbx_strand_id
1 'polypeptide(L)'
;LPMDPVRLMHELYPDLEISEVECLSKNSASDNSNVASSGKREDVQVAGQRVRVMAKYKGRWLSGEGINVRTAKLKIAEQLGIGFS
;
A
#
# COMPACT_ATOMS: atom_id res chain seq x y z
N LEU A 1 -17.69 -12.05 -14.51
CA LEU A 1 -17.15 -11.71 -13.16
C LEU A 1 -16.72 -10.25 -13.19
N PRO A 2 -16.88 -9.47 -12.11
CA PRO A 2 -16.32 -8.14 -12.04
C PRO A 2 -14.78 -8.20 -12.13
N MET A 3 -14.17 -7.25 -12.83
CA MET A 3 -12.70 -7.13 -12.92
C MET A 3 -12.12 -6.72 -11.57
N ASP A 4 -10.93 -7.23 -11.23
CA ASP A 4 -10.21 -6.80 -10.03
C ASP A 4 -9.76 -5.33 -10.18
N PRO A 5 -10.09 -4.43 -9.24
CA PRO A 5 -9.77 -3.00 -9.36
C PRO A 5 -8.27 -2.71 -9.48
N VAL A 6 -7.39 -3.50 -8.85
CA VAL A 6 -5.93 -3.30 -8.95
C VAL A 6 -5.42 -3.72 -10.33
N ARG A 7 -5.96 -4.80 -10.90
CA ARG A 7 -5.71 -5.17 -12.29
C ARG A 7 -6.19 -4.08 -13.26
N LEU A 8 -7.43 -3.62 -13.11
CA LEU A 8 -8.01 -2.60 -13.98
C LEU A 8 -7.25 -1.26 -13.88
N MET A 9 -6.72 -0.92 -12.71
CA MET A 9 -5.80 0.21 -12.52
C MET A 9 -4.53 0.08 -13.37
N HIS A 10 -3.89 -1.09 -13.38
CA HIS A 10 -2.69 -1.31 -14.20
C HIS A 10 -3.00 -1.36 -15.71
N GLU A 11 -4.21 -1.76 -16.12
CA GLU A 11 -4.64 -1.77 -17.52
C GLU A 11 -5.03 -0.37 -18.04
N LEU A 12 -5.73 0.45 -17.25
CA LEU A 12 -6.18 1.80 -17.63
C LEU A 12 -5.11 2.89 -17.42
N TYR A 13 -4.17 2.67 -16.49
CA TYR A 13 -3.13 3.64 -16.12
C TYR A 13 -1.74 2.98 -16.27
N PRO A 14 -1.30 2.63 -17.50
CA PRO A 14 0.00 1.99 -17.72
C PRO A 14 1.18 2.88 -17.30
N ASP A 15 1.03 4.20 -17.39
CA ASP A 15 2.03 5.20 -16.97
C ASP A 15 2.02 5.47 -15.44
N LEU A 16 1.33 4.65 -14.64
CA LEU A 16 1.30 4.77 -13.18
C LEU A 16 2.57 4.19 -12.57
N GLU A 17 3.56 5.05 -12.31
CA GLU A 17 4.81 4.68 -11.64
C GLU A 17 4.51 4.41 -10.15
N ILE A 18 4.64 3.16 -9.69
CA ILE A 18 4.59 2.84 -8.26
C ILE A 18 6.00 2.92 -7.70
N SER A 19 6.25 3.90 -6.83
CA SER A 19 7.59 4.29 -6.43
C SER A 19 8.07 3.59 -5.16
N GLU A 20 7.24 3.57 -4.12
CA GLU A 20 7.68 3.22 -2.76
C GLU A 20 6.62 2.41 -2.01
N VAL A 21 7.10 1.54 -1.10
CA VAL A 21 6.29 0.70 -0.22
C VAL A 21 6.84 0.81 1.21
N GLU A 22 6.25 1.69 2.03
CA GLU A 22 6.66 1.88 3.43
C GLU A 22 5.94 0.88 4.34
N CYS A 23 6.67 0.21 5.23
CA CYS A 23 6.10 -0.58 6.32
C CYS A 23 6.01 0.25 7.60
N LEU A 24 4.83 0.77 7.90
CA LEU A 24 4.54 1.58 9.08
C LEU A 24 4.16 0.67 10.25
N SER A 25 4.99 0.61 11.28
CA SER A 25 4.64 -0.04 12.55
C SER A 25 3.79 0.92 13.41
N LYS A 26 2.80 0.38 14.14
CA LYS A 26 1.85 1.18 14.94
C LYS A 26 2.43 1.74 16.26
N ASN A 27 3.75 1.70 16.46
CA ASN A 27 4.40 2.13 17.70
C ASN A 27 4.83 3.59 17.65
N SER A 28 3.85 4.50 17.74
CA SER A 28 4.11 5.89 18.16
C SER A 28 4.16 5.97 19.68
N ALA A 29 5.19 5.35 20.27
CA ALA A 29 5.65 5.66 21.61
C ALA A 29 7.07 6.22 21.49
N SER A 30 7.27 7.42 22.02
CA SER A 30 8.60 8.00 22.16
C SER A 30 9.43 7.08 23.05
N ASP A 31 10.46 6.43 22.51
CA ASP A 31 11.82 6.55 23.05
C ASP A 31 12.91 5.92 22.18
N ASN A 32 14.13 6.37 22.46
CA ASN A 32 15.40 5.97 21.87
C ASN A 32 15.78 4.50 22.17
N SER A 33 16.13 3.67 21.16
CA SER A 33 17.27 2.71 21.18
C SER A 33 17.29 1.65 20.05
N ASN A 34 18.50 1.12 19.81
CA ASN A 34 18.94 0.15 18.79
C ASN A 34 18.26 -1.24 18.79
N VAL A 35 18.35 -1.96 17.64
CA VAL A 35 18.39 -3.46 17.52
C VAL A 35 17.10 -4.19 17.97
N ALA A 36 16.50 -5.20 17.33
CA ALA A 36 16.82 -6.16 16.26
C ALA A 36 15.51 -6.48 15.46
N SER A 37 15.35 -7.51 14.60
CA SER A 37 16.23 -8.54 14.03
C SER A 37 15.63 -9.06 12.70
N SER A 38 16.33 -9.97 12.01
CA SER A 38 15.83 -10.67 10.82
C SER A 38 14.97 -11.90 11.15
N GLY A 39 13.79 -11.99 10.52
CA GLY A 39 13.23 -13.25 10.00
C GLY A 39 12.39 -14.14 10.92
N LYS A 40 11.09 -14.26 10.59
CA LYS A 40 10.44 -15.56 10.34
C LYS A 40 9.16 -15.37 9.51
N ARG A 41 8.84 -16.36 8.67
CA ARG A 41 7.52 -16.46 8.01
C ARG A 41 6.58 -17.21 8.94
N GLU A 42 5.45 -16.63 9.32
CA GLU A 42 4.32 -17.39 9.87
C GLU A 42 3.01 -16.60 9.65
N ASP A 43 1.95 -17.34 9.33
CA ASP A 43 0.67 -16.84 8.84
C ASP A 43 -0.18 -16.31 10.01
N VAL A 44 0.10 -15.08 10.44
CA VAL A 44 -0.59 -14.42 11.56
C VAL A 44 -1.04 -13.03 11.12
N GLN A 45 -2.32 -12.73 11.36
CA GLN A 45 -2.91 -11.41 11.11
C GLN A 45 -2.10 -10.34 11.85
N VAL A 46 -1.30 -9.55 11.12
CA VAL A 46 -0.38 -8.58 11.72
C VAL A 46 -1.16 -7.35 12.20
N ALA A 47 -1.71 -7.47 13.41
CA ALA A 47 -2.32 -6.38 14.17
C ALA A 47 -1.26 -5.34 14.59
N GLY A 48 -0.71 -4.59 13.63
CA GLY A 48 0.28 -3.55 13.92
C GLY A 48 1.10 -3.05 12.73
N GLN A 49 1.16 -3.77 11.60
CA GLN A 49 1.91 -3.34 10.41
C GLN A 49 0.95 -2.82 9.34
N ARG A 50 1.04 -1.53 9.07
CA ARG A 50 0.36 -0.87 7.94
C ARG A 50 1.38 -0.72 6.82
N VAL A 51 0.90 -0.74 5.58
CA VAL A 51 1.71 -0.57 4.38
C VAL A 51 1.20 0.66 3.66
N ARG A 52 2.08 1.63 3.40
CA ARG A 52 1.80 2.74 2.49
C ARG A 52 2.44 2.45 1.14
N VAL A 53 1.71 2.75 0.07
CA VAL A 53 2.20 2.71 -1.31
C VAL A 53 2.11 4.12 -1.87
N MET A 54 3.20 4.60 -2.46
CA MET A 54 3.24 5.85 -3.23
C MET A 54 3.23 5.55 -4.72
N ALA A 55 2.48 6.33 -5.48
CA ALA A 55 2.49 6.27 -6.94
C ALA A 55 2.42 7.67 -7.57
N LYS A 56 2.95 7.79 -8.78
CA LYS A 56 2.99 9.01 -9.58
C LYS A 56 2.29 8.78 -10.91
N TYR A 57 1.40 9.68 -11.29
CA TYR A 57 0.71 9.65 -12.57
C TYR A 57 0.59 11.06 -13.13
N LYS A 58 1.14 11.31 -14.33
CA LYS A 58 1.09 12.63 -15.01
C LYS A 58 1.48 13.81 -14.11
N GLY A 59 2.52 13.61 -13.28
CA GLY A 59 3.03 14.62 -12.34
C GLY A 59 2.26 14.73 -11.01
N ARG A 60 1.09 14.09 -10.87
CA ARG A 60 0.34 14.01 -9.62
C ARG A 60 0.82 12.82 -8.78
N TRP A 61 1.05 13.06 -7.49
CA TRP A 61 1.27 12.00 -6.51
C TRP A 61 -0.06 11.47 -5.95
N LEU A 62 -0.10 10.16 -5.77
CA LEU A 62 -1.19 9.39 -5.16
C LEU A 62 -0.60 8.53 -4.05
N SER A 63 -1.35 8.34 -2.97
CA SER A 63 -0.91 7.52 -1.84
C SER A 63 -2.04 6.61 -1.38
N GLY A 64 -1.73 5.37 -1.07
CA GLY A 64 -2.68 4.41 -0.54
C GLY A 64 -2.11 3.72 0.67
N GLU A 65 -2.93 3.48 1.68
CA GLU A 65 -2.49 2.84 2.92
C GLU A 65 -3.45 1.71 3.31
N GLY A 66 -2.92 0.59 3.79
CA GLY A 66 -3.72 -0.56 4.19
C GLY A 66 -2.93 -1.58 5.00
N ILE A 67 -3.54 -2.72 5.30
CA ILE A 67 -2.89 -3.82 6.05
C ILE A 67 -1.86 -4.60 5.21
N ASN A 68 -1.88 -4.42 3.89
CA ASN A 68 -0.93 -4.99 2.94
C ASN A 68 -0.89 -4.18 1.64
N VAL A 69 0.09 -4.48 0.77
CA VAL A 69 0.28 -3.83 -0.53
C VAL A 69 -0.98 -3.84 -1.40
N ARG A 70 -1.78 -4.92 -1.40
CA ARG A 70 -3.01 -4.98 -2.22
C ARG A 70 -4.06 -3.98 -1.71
N THR A 71 -4.29 -3.90 -0.40
CA THR A 71 -5.21 -2.91 0.19
C THR A 71 -4.73 -1.47 0.00
N ALA A 72 -3.42 -1.22 0.05
CA ALA A 72 -2.85 0.07 -0.28
C ALA A 72 -3.03 0.44 -1.77
N LYS A 73 -2.77 -0.49 -2.70
CA LYS A 73 -3.05 -0.30 -4.13
C LYS A 73 -4.54 -0.07 -4.44
N LEU A 74 -5.45 -0.74 -3.72
CA LEU A 74 -6.89 -0.48 -3.85
C LEU A 74 -7.25 0.98 -3.52
N LYS A 75 -6.60 1.60 -2.53
CA LYS A 75 -6.80 3.03 -2.21
C LYS A 75 -6.29 3.98 -3.30
N ILE A 76 -5.26 3.58 -4.05
CA ILE A 76 -4.81 4.33 -5.25
C ILE A 76 -5.81 4.14 -6.40
N ALA A 77 -6.32 2.93 -6.61
CA ALA A 77 -7.36 2.65 -7.60
C ALA A 77 -8.63 3.49 -7.33
N GLU A 78 -9.11 3.55 -6.08
CA GLU A 78 -10.23 4.41 -5.67
C GLU A 78 -9.99 5.89 -6.01
N GLN A 79 -8.77 6.42 -5.77
CA GLN A 79 -8.41 7.81 -6.10
C GLN A 79 -8.34 8.10 -7.61
N LEU A 80 -8.13 7.05 -8.41
CA LEU A 80 -8.20 7.11 -9.87
C LEU A 80 -9.64 6.93 -10.41
N GLY A 81 -10.63 6.79 -9.52
CA GLY A 81 -12.03 6.57 -9.88
C GLY A 81 -12.37 5.11 -10.20
N ILE A 82 -11.49 4.16 -9.85
CA ILE A 82 -11.72 2.73 -10.05
C ILE A 82 -12.17 2.11 -8.73
N GLY A 83 -13.46 1.79 -8.65
CA GLY A 83 -14.07 1.09 -7.52
C GLY A 83 -15.52 0.74 -7.80
N PHE A 84 -16.14 -0.03 -6.91
CA PHE A 84 -17.58 -0.24 -6.90
C PHE A 84 -18.21 0.83 -6.02
N SER A 85 -19.04 1.68 -6.62
CA SER A 85 -19.94 2.62 -5.94
C SER A 85 -21.07 1.89 -5.22
#